data_AF-A0A7X7U1E0-F1
#
_entry.id   AF-A0A7X7U1E0-F1
#
_cell.length_a   1.000
_cell.length_b   1.000
_cell.length_c   1.000
_cell.angle_alpha   90.00
_cell.angle_beta   90.00
_cell.angle_gamma   90.00
#
_symmetry.space_group_name_H-M   'P 1'
#
loop_
_entity.id
_entity.type
_entity.pdbx_description
1 polymer ?
#
loop_
_entity_poly.entity_id
_entity_poly.type
_entity_poly.pdbx_seq_one_letter_code
_entity_poly.pdbx_strand_id
1 'polypeptide(L)'
;MERQDTINHVLHAVGRFLGRKLWSRFTNYDCFGVRIEGRDERILGVVLGNAGEEYGLSLFCGPQAVASFAAILNPGGPGDDALADMDTVSFTMAAFEDLPVDAQELLRQAGRHRRYEEKAPHFLTKLAGELGRLPNESEFKTLGLVLEAVVGADERNLLQPAMLSDPEGICVIRIQCEADPPVMTVMRERWTPEEAPVAVPLVTTGGDLDRLPRLKTTWLAGLPSFPGGIEGDERAMQMLLVVDDADNSILQGRPVFSGELRDAADCLVETFRGKGLKRVKGFPRELLFSSRKLFQTMAGVLEPLGVRCRYVGGIPKLQALMAEFRGLAGGPDALFEEDGEAVDSGSHAPAVDDLKGWKEANQRLSRCLMRDFAADERLSSPRGIKRYFNDDDLDHYLQKHEQQRVVPAYVSWAILDYRPTRTSKTHAERMLAEGLPEPMGSAPIRVPRDMMLHELGLVAENRPSSRADQHQVCGPAPIESVPVKPAVSRNAPCSCGSGRKYKNCCGRES
;
A
#
# COMPACT_ATOMS: atom_id res chain seq x y z
N MET A 1 -22.69 12.99 -15.43
CA MET A 1 -22.68 12.11 -14.26
C MET A 1 -21.50 12.53 -13.43
N GLU A 2 -21.71 12.94 -12.18
CA GLU A 2 -20.59 13.38 -11.34
C GLU A 2 -19.71 12.17 -10.99
N ARG A 3 -18.43 12.38 -10.66
CA ARG A 3 -17.49 11.30 -10.28
C ARG A 3 -18.08 10.42 -9.17
N GLN A 4 -18.77 11.05 -8.22
CA GLN A 4 -19.46 10.41 -7.11
C GLN A 4 -20.55 9.43 -7.57
N ASP A 5 -21.37 9.83 -8.55
CA ASP A 5 -22.41 8.96 -9.12
C ASP A 5 -21.78 7.74 -9.81
N THR A 6 -20.65 7.96 -10.49
CA THR A 6 -19.89 6.88 -11.15
C THR A 6 -19.39 5.86 -10.13
N ILE A 7 -18.78 6.31 -9.04
CA ILE A 7 -18.29 5.42 -7.98
C ILE A 7 -19.46 4.67 -7.33
N ASN A 8 -20.55 5.36 -7.01
CA ASN A 8 -21.73 4.73 -6.41
C ASN A 8 -22.35 3.67 -7.34
N HIS A 9 -22.39 3.94 -8.64
CA HIS A 9 -22.83 2.98 -9.64
C HIS A 9 -21.93 1.74 -9.66
N VAL A 10 -20.60 1.91 -9.70
CA VAL A 10 -19.65 0.79 -9.67
C VAL A 10 -19.78 -0.02 -8.38
N LEU A 11 -19.89 0.64 -7.22
CA LEU A 11 -20.08 -0.05 -5.93
C LEU A 11 -21.38 -0.86 -5.89
N HIS A 12 -22.45 -0.35 -6.49
CA HIS A 12 -23.69 -1.10 -6.65
C HIS A 12 -23.51 -2.32 -7.56
N ALA A 13 -22.86 -2.16 -8.71
CA ALA A 13 -22.58 -3.23 -9.65
C ALA A 13 -21.69 -4.32 -9.01
N VAL A 14 -20.67 -3.93 -8.22
CA VAL A 14 -19.85 -4.84 -7.41
C VAL A 14 -20.72 -5.63 -6.43
N GLY A 15 -21.64 -4.97 -5.71
CA GLY A 15 -22.56 -5.64 -4.80
C GLY A 15 -23.42 -6.71 -5.49
N ARG A 16 -23.93 -6.40 -6.68
CA ARG A 16 -24.68 -7.37 -7.51
C ARG A 16 -23.78 -8.54 -7.93
N PHE A 17 -22.59 -8.26 -8.45
CA PHE A 17 -21.61 -9.26 -8.86
C PHE A 17 -21.27 -10.22 -7.72
N LEU A 18 -20.97 -9.70 -6.52
CA LEU A 18 -20.69 -10.52 -5.33
C LEU A 18 -21.89 -11.39 -4.94
N GLY A 19 -23.12 -10.88 -5.08
CA GLY A 19 -24.34 -11.64 -4.86
C GLY A 19 -24.49 -12.87 -5.77
N ARG A 20 -23.89 -12.85 -6.97
CA ARG A 20 -23.91 -13.96 -7.93
C ARG A 20 -22.93 -15.09 -7.59
N LYS A 21 -21.95 -14.84 -6.71
CA LYS A 21 -20.92 -15.79 -6.27
C LYS A 21 -20.25 -16.54 -7.45
N LEU A 22 -19.89 -15.82 -8.51
CA LEU A 22 -19.39 -16.43 -9.74
C LEU A 22 -18.16 -17.33 -9.53
N TRP A 23 -17.31 -17.00 -8.55
CA TRP A 23 -16.12 -17.76 -8.16
C TRP A 23 -16.42 -19.17 -7.64
N SER A 24 -17.66 -19.49 -7.26
CA SER A 24 -18.03 -20.85 -6.89
C SER A 24 -18.35 -21.73 -8.11
N ARG A 25 -18.41 -21.15 -9.31
CA ARG A 25 -18.76 -21.81 -10.56
C ARG A 25 -17.64 -21.79 -11.60
N PHE A 26 -16.78 -20.77 -11.55
CA PHE A 26 -15.71 -20.56 -12.51
C PHE A 26 -14.35 -20.59 -11.82
N THR A 27 -13.36 -21.12 -12.52
CA THR A 27 -11.97 -21.14 -12.06
C THR A 27 -11.24 -19.88 -12.49
N ASN A 28 -10.08 -19.61 -11.89
CA ASN A 28 -9.21 -18.49 -12.32
C ASN A 28 -8.60 -18.70 -13.72
N TYR A 29 -8.84 -19.86 -14.36
CA TYR A 29 -8.42 -20.16 -15.73
C TYR A 29 -9.54 -19.90 -16.75
N ASP A 30 -10.78 -19.80 -16.29
CA ASP A 30 -11.93 -19.53 -17.14
C ASP A 30 -12.04 -18.03 -17.39
N CYS A 31 -12.06 -17.66 -18.65
CA CYS A 31 -12.10 -16.27 -19.09
C CYS A 31 -13.28 -16.02 -20.04
N PHE A 32 -13.62 -14.75 -20.18
CA PHE A 32 -14.63 -14.28 -21.11
C PHE A 32 -14.12 -13.02 -21.81
N GLY A 33 -14.54 -12.81 -23.06
CA GLY A 33 -14.28 -11.57 -23.77
C GLY A 33 -15.36 -10.54 -23.51
N VAL A 34 -15.00 -9.27 -23.63
CA VAL A 34 -15.94 -8.15 -23.71
C VAL A 34 -15.56 -7.25 -24.87
N ARG A 35 -16.57 -6.83 -25.63
CA ARG A 35 -16.46 -5.79 -26.67
C ARG A 35 -17.49 -4.70 -26.37
N ILE A 36 -17.02 -3.46 -26.31
CA ILE A 36 -17.87 -2.28 -26.10
C ILE A 36 -18.02 -1.57 -27.44
N GLU A 37 -19.25 -1.32 -27.89
CA GLU A 37 -19.51 -0.61 -29.14
C GLU A 37 -18.88 0.78 -29.13
N GLY A 38 -18.25 1.15 -30.26
CA GLY A 38 -17.48 2.38 -30.39
C GLY A 38 -16.07 2.33 -29.78
N ARG A 39 -15.64 1.19 -29.22
CA ARG A 39 -14.26 0.95 -28.80
C ARG A 39 -13.66 -0.23 -29.54
N ASP A 40 -12.47 -0.03 -30.12
CA ASP A 40 -11.75 -1.09 -30.83
C ASP A 40 -10.97 -2.02 -29.89
N GLU A 41 -10.95 -1.71 -28.59
CA GLU A 41 -10.24 -2.47 -27.58
C GLU A 41 -10.92 -3.80 -27.26
N ARG A 42 -10.10 -4.86 -27.19
CA ARG A 42 -10.52 -6.14 -26.61
C ARG A 42 -10.33 -6.08 -25.11
N ILE A 43 -11.31 -6.55 -24.36
CA ILE A 43 -11.21 -6.71 -22.91
C ILE A 43 -11.37 -8.19 -22.60
N LEU A 44 -10.42 -8.78 -21.90
CA LEU A 44 -10.52 -10.16 -21.41
C LEU A 44 -10.79 -10.13 -19.91
N GLY A 45 -11.94 -10.65 -19.50
CA GLY A 45 -12.36 -10.71 -18.10
C GLY A 45 -12.09 -12.07 -17.47
N VAL A 46 -11.69 -12.05 -16.20
CA VAL A 46 -11.44 -13.24 -15.37
C VAL A 46 -12.07 -13.03 -14.00
N VAL A 47 -12.89 -14.00 -13.58
CA VAL A 47 -13.46 -14.01 -12.23
C VAL A 47 -12.40 -14.53 -11.26
N LEU A 48 -12.13 -13.77 -10.20
CA LEU A 48 -11.17 -14.13 -9.17
C LEU A 48 -11.88 -14.83 -8.00
N GLY A 49 -11.23 -15.86 -7.42
CA GLY A 49 -11.63 -16.42 -6.12
C GLY A 49 -11.81 -17.92 -6.05
N ASN A 50 -11.36 -18.68 -7.03
CA ASN A 50 -11.44 -20.15 -7.02
C ASN A 50 -10.70 -20.82 -5.85
N ALA A 51 -9.81 -20.09 -5.14
CA ALA A 51 -9.09 -20.56 -3.95
C ALA A 51 -9.64 -19.98 -2.62
N GLY A 52 -10.68 -19.15 -2.66
CA GLY A 52 -11.33 -18.60 -1.47
C GLY A 52 -10.62 -17.43 -0.77
N GLU A 53 -9.45 -17.03 -1.25
CA GLU A 53 -8.65 -15.93 -0.67
C GLU A 53 -9.09 -14.56 -1.22
N GLU A 54 -9.11 -14.40 -2.54
CA GLU A 54 -9.42 -13.13 -3.20
C GLU A 54 -10.66 -13.23 -4.10
N TYR A 55 -11.72 -12.50 -3.78
CA TYR A 55 -12.93 -12.46 -4.61
C TYR A 55 -12.93 -11.18 -5.45
N GLY A 56 -13.20 -11.28 -6.75
CA GLY A 56 -13.14 -10.09 -7.60
C GLY A 56 -13.32 -10.34 -9.08
N LEU A 57 -12.95 -9.31 -9.86
CA LEU A 57 -12.92 -9.34 -11.31
C LEU A 57 -11.65 -8.64 -11.79
N SER A 58 -10.90 -9.28 -12.67
CA SER A 58 -9.79 -8.66 -13.39
C SER A 58 -10.13 -8.52 -14.87
N LEU A 59 -9.94 -7.34 -15.43
CA LEU A 59 -10.11 -7.03 -16.84
C LEU A 59 -8.75 -6.72 -17.44
N PHE A 60 -8.28 -7.55 -18.36
CA PHE A 60 -7.10 -7.27 -19.17
C PHE A 60 -7.53 -6.47 -20.39
N CYS A 61 -6.91 -5.31 -20.61
CA CYS A 61 -7.33 -4.34 -21.60
C CYS A 61 -6.36 -4.29 -22.80
N GLY A 62 -6.88 -3.88 -23.95
CA GLY A 62 -6.10 -3.60 -25.15
C GLY A 62 -5.71 -4.81 -25.99
N PRO A 63 -4.87 -4.60 -27.03
CA PRO A 63 -4.52 -5.65 -28.01
C PRO A 63 -3.74 -6.82 -27.38
N GLN A 64 -2.99 -6.55 -26.31
CA GLN A 64 -2.19 -7.56 -25.61
C GLN A 64 -2.95 -8.32 -24.51
N ALA A 65 -4.23 -8.01 -24.27
CA ALA A 65 -5.02 -8.60 -23.18
C ALA A 65 -4.93 -10.14 -23.11
N VAL A 66 -5.08 -10.80 -24.26
CA VAL A 66 -5.04 -12.27 -24.35
C VAL A 66 -3.63 -12.81 -24.12
N ALA A 67 -2.61 -12.13 -24.64
CA ALA A 67 -1.22 -12.52 -24.48
C ALA A 67 -0.74 -12.35 -23.03
N SER A 68 -1.09 -11.23 -22.38
CA SER A 68 -0.75 -10.95 -20.98
C SER A 68 -1.43 -11.94 -20.03
N PHE A 69 -2.70 -12.29 -20.25
CA PHE A 69 -3.36 -13.32 -19.45
C PHE A 69 -2.73 -14.71 -19.65
N ALA A 70 -2.52 -15.13 -20.90
CA ALA A 70 -1.88 -16.41 -21.21
C ALA A 70 -0.46 -16.52 -20.62
N ALA A 71 0.27 -15.40 -20.59
CA ALA A 71 1.58 -15.30 -19.96
C ALA A 71 1.54 -15.57 -18.45
N ILE A 72 0.55 -15.03 -17.73
CA ILE A 72 0.38 -15.22 -16.28
C ILE A 72 0.01 -16.68 -15.95
N LEU A 73 -0.83 -17.31 -16.77
CA LEU A 73 -1.25 -18.69 -16.54
C LEU A 73 -0.15 -19.73 -16.80
N ASN A 74 0.89 -19.36 -17.55
CA ASN A 74 1.96 -20.27 -17.89
C ASN A 74 3.04 -20.27 -16.79
N PRO A 75 3.23 -21.37 -16.03
CA PRO A 75 4.28 -21.45 -15.01
C PRO A 75 5.71 -21.36 -15.59
N GLY A 76 5.88 -21.63 -16.89
CA GLY A 76 7.11 -21.37 -17.65
C GLY A 76 7.03 -20.11 -18.53
N GLY A 77 6.06 -19.24 -18.27
CA GLY A 77 5.73 -18.02 -19.02
C GLY A 77 6.84 -16.97 -19.00
N PRO A 78 6.58 -15.71 -19.44
CA PRO A 78 7.59 -14.67 -19.62
C PRO A 78 8.28 -14.17 -18.33
N GLY A 79 8.07 -14.85 -17.20
CA GLY A 79 8.75 -14.59 -15.93
C GLY A 79 8.43 -13.20 -15.43
N ASP A 80 9.49 -12.43 -15.13
CA ASP A 80 9.38 -11.09 -14.56
C ASP A 80 8.63 -10.09 -15.47
N ASP A 81 8.58 -10.34 -16.78
CA ASP A 81 7.97 -9.42 -17.75
C ASP A 81 6.43 -9.46 -17.73
N ALA A 82 5.83 -10.59 -17.33
CA ALA A 82 4.39 -10.83 -17.45
C ALA A 82 3.56 -9.78 -16.68
N LEU A 83 4.01 -9.45 -15.46
CA LEU A 83 3.31 -8.51 -14.60
C LEU A 83 3.56 -7.06 -15.03
N ALA A 84 4.76 -6.76 -15.51
CA ALA A 84 5.14 -5.44 -15.98
C ALA A 84 4.29 -5.00 -17.19
N ASP A 85 4.03 -5.94 -18.11
CA ASP A 85 3.39 -5.68 -19.40
C ASP A 85 1.86 -5.75 -19.37
N MET A 86 1.27 -6.08 -18.22
CA MET A 86 -0.19 -6.14 -18.13
C MET A 86 -0.77 -4.72 -18.11
N ASP A 87 -1.80 -4.52 -18.93
CA ASP A 87 -2.77 -3.45 -18.81
C ASP A 87 -4.05 -4.04 -18.20
N THR A 88 -4.38 -3.63 -16.99
CA THR A 88 -5.51 -4.19 -16.23
C THR A 88 -6.32 -3.14 -15.51
N VAL A 89 -7.64 -3.36 -15.47
CA VAL A 89 -8.58 -2.69 -14.56
C VAL A 89 -9.29 -3.77 -13.77
N SER A 90 -9.22 -3.71 -12.44
CA SER A 90 -9.75 -4.78 -11.60
C SER A 90 -10.37 -4.25 -10.31
N PHE A 91 -11.12 -5.14 -9.66
CA PHE A 91 -11.38 -5.00 -8.24
C PHE A 91 -11.21 -6.34 -7.54
N THR A 92 -10.76 -6.29 -6.29
CA THR A 92 -10.69 -7.44 -5.37
C THR A 92 -11.30 -7.06 -4.03
N MET A 93 -11.77 -8.04 -3.27
CA MET A 93 -12.28 -7.82 -1.91
C MET A 93 -11.15 -8.02 -0.91
N ALA A 94 -10.78 -6.96 -0.20
CA ALA A 94 -9.80 -6.98 0.89
C ALA A 94 -10.43 -6.50 2.21
N ALA A 95 -9.80 -6.71 3.36
CA ALA A 95 -10.22 -6.03 4.57
C ALA A 95 -10.05 -4.52 4.37
N PHE A 96 -10.96 -3.71 4.93
CA PHE A 96 -10.91 -2.25 4.74
C PHE A 96 -9.61 -1.65 5.28
N GLU A 97 -9.05 -2.23 6.34
CA GLU A 97 -7.78 -1.84 6.95
C GLU A 97 -6.55 -2.08 6.07
N ASP A 98 -6.61 -3.10 5.20
CA ASP A 98 -5.55 -3.45 4.26
C ASP A 98 -5.56 -2.56 3.01
N LEU A 99 -6.60 -1.73 2.84
CA LEU A 99 -6.69 -0.84 1.69
C LEU A 99 -5.73 0.34 1.80
N PRO A 100 -5.10 0.75 0.68
CA PRO A 100 -4.40 2.02 0.60
C PRO A 100 -5.26 3.21 1.04
N VAL A 101 -4.63 4.25 1.62
CA VAL A 101 -5.33 5.41 2.20
C VAL A 101 -6.25 6.10 1.19
N ASP A 102 -5.81 6.25 -0.06
CA ASP A 102 -6.60 6.83 -1.15
C ASP A 102 -7.81 5.96 -1.51
N ALA A 103 -7.68 4.63 -1.49
CA ALA A 103 -8.78 3.69 -1.70
C ALA A 103 -9.80 3.74 -0.54
N GLN A 104 -9.34 3.85 0.71
CA GLN A 104 -10.23 4.05 1.85
C GLN A 104 -11.00 5.38 1.74
N GLU A 105 -10.29 6.46 1.37
CA GLU A 105 -10.88 7.80 1.21
C GLU A 105 -11.92 7.82 0.08
N LEU A 106 -11.65 7.15 -1.04
CA LEU A 106 -12.60 6.98 -2.13
C LEU A 106 -13.94 6.38 -1.64
N LEU A 107 -13.87 5.36 -0.78
CA LEU A 107 -15.06 4.71 -0.21
C LEU A 107 -15.76 5.61 0.81
N ARG A 108 -15.01 6.32 1.67
CA ARG A 108 -15.58 7.28 2.63
C ARG A 108 -16.30 8.42 1.91
N GLN A 109 -15.72 8.95 0.85
CA GLN A 109 -16.33 9.97 -0.01
C GLN A 109 -17.62 9.46 -0.65
N ALA A 110 -17.66 8.18 -1.05
CA ALA A 110 -18.87 7.49 -1.52
C ALA A 110 -19.95 7.26 -0.43
N GLY A 111 -19.76 7.78 0.79
CA GLY A 111 -20.66 7.58 1.92
C GLY A 111 -20.60 6.18 2.52
N ARG A 112 -19.53 5.42 2.24
CA ARG A 112 -19.31 4.07 2.78
C ARG A 112 -18.32 4.14 3.94
N HIS A 113 -18.85 4.15 5.15
CA HIS A 113 -18.08 4.10 6.39
C HIS A 113 -18.00 2.66 6.90
N ARG A 114 -17.05 1.89 6.36
CA ARG A 114 -16.81 0.49 6.74
C ARG A 114 -16.00 0.43 8.04
N ARG A 115 -16.17 -0.64 8.81
CA ARG A 115 -15.25 -1.00 9.89
C ARG A 115 -13.98 -1.61 9.28
N TYR A 116 -12.87 -1.55 10.00
CA TYR A 116 -11.55 -2.02 9.57
C TYR A 116 -11.54 -3.48 9.11
N GLU A 117 -12.17 -4.34 9.91
CA GLU A 117 -12.34 -5.78 9.65
C GLU A 117 -13.39 -6.12 8.57
N GLU A 118 -14.20 -5.15 8.11
CA GLU A 118 -15.19 -5.41 7.07
C GLU A 118 -14.53 -5.47 5.70
N LYS A 119 -14.92 -6.47 4.89
CA LYS A 119 -14.45 -6.55 3.50
C LYS A 119 -14.99 -5.39 2.66
N ALA A 120 -14.12 -4.79 1.88
CA ALA A 120 -14.41 -3.71 0.96
C ALA A 120 -13.75 -3.94 -0.41
N PRO A 121 -14.31 -3.39 -1.50
CA PRO A 121 -13.70 -3.49 -2.80
C PRO A 121 -12.47 -2.58 -2.88
N HIS A 122 -11.32 -3.19 -3.15
CA HIS A 122 -10.11 -2.52 -3.61
C HIS A 122 -10.16 -2.42 -5.13
N PHE A 123 -10.12 -1.21 -5.67
CA PHE A 123 -10.06 -0.99 -7.10
C PHE A 123 -8.62 -0.74 -7.53
N LEU A 124 -8.19 -1.33 -8.63
CA LEU A 124 -6.84 -1.18 -9.14
C LEU A 124 -6.90 -0.98 -10.65
N THR A 125 -6.07 -0.08 -11.15
CA THR A 125 -5.70 0.00 -12.56
C THR A 125 -4.20 -0.01 -12.66
N LYS A 126 -3.67 -0.76 -13.63
CA LYS A 126 -2.25 -0.81 -13.90
C LYS A 126 -2.06 -0.84 -15.40
N LEU A 127 -1.47 0.21 -15.97
CA LEU A 127 -1.06 0.22 -17.37
C LEU A 127 0.27 -0.52 -17.56
N ALA A 128 0.55 -0.95 -18.78
CA ALA A 128 1.82 -1.60 -19.10
C ALA A 128 3.00 -0.66 -18.80
N GLY A 129 3.96 -1.13 -18.01
CA GLY A 129 5.11 -0.32 -17.58
C GLY A 129 4.85 0.62 -16.41
N GLU A 130 3.62 0.74 -15.91
CA GLU A 130 3.25 1.66 -14.83
C GLU A 130 2.96 0.95 -13.50
N LEU A 131 3.02 1.72 -12.42
CA LEU A 131 2.57 1.32 -11.09
C LEU A 131 1.05 1.19 -11.05
N GLY A 132 0.57 0.35 -10.14
CA GLY A 132 -0.85 0.28 -9.85
C GLY A 132 -1.34 1.58 -9.20
N ARG A 133 -2.50 2.07 -9.65
CA ARG A 133 -3.20 3.24 -9.09
C ARG A 133 -4.70 2.99 -9.01
N LEU A 134 -5.44 3.89 -8.36
CA LEU A 134 -6.90 3.88 -8.46
C LEU A 134 -7.36 4.14 -9.90
N PRO A 135 -8.47 3.52 -10.34
CA PRO A 135 -9.07 3.85 -11.62
C PRO A 135 -9.49 5.33 -11.71
N ASN A 136 -9.34 5.91 -12.89
CA ASN A 136 -9.92 7.21 -13.22
C ASN A 136 -11.41 7.06 -13.59
N GLU A 137 -12.08 8.18 -13.89
CA GLU A 137 -13.53 8.17 -14.17
C GLU A 137 -13.90 7.31 -15.39
N SER A 138 -13.11 7.34 -16.47
CA SER A 138 -13.37 6.51 -17.65
C SER A 138 -13.15 5.02 -17.39
N GLU A 139 -12.15 4.66 -16.59
CA GLU A 139 -11.86 3.29 -16.18
C GLU A 139 -12.97 2.77 -15.25
N PHE A 140 -13.42 3.57 -14.28
CA PHE A 140 -14.58 3.24 -13.45
C PHE A 140 -15.86 3.03 -14.28
N LYS A 141 -16.14 3.89 -15.26
CA LYS A 141 -17.29 3.70 -16.16
C LYS A 141 -17.18 2.38 -16.93
N THR A 142 -15.98 2.05 -17.41
CA THR A 142 -15.71 0.80 -18.12
C THR A 142 -15.94 -0.39 -17.21
N LEU A 143 -15.37 -0.37 -16.00
CA LEU A 143 -15.53 -1.43 -15.01
C LEU A 143 -17.00 -1.63 -14.61
N GLY A 144 -17.72 -0.54 -14.33
CA GLY A 144 -19.16 -0.58 -14.00
C GLY A 144 -20.00 -1.19 -15.13
N LEU A 145 -19.77 -0.75 -16.37
CA LEU A 145 -20.46 -1.28 -17.54
C LEU A 145 -20.21 -2.79 -17.73
N VAL A 146 -18.95 -3.22 -17.57
CA VAL A 146 -18.58 -4.64 -17.68
C VAL A 146 -19.22 -5.45 -16.55
N LEU A 147 -19.20 -4.97 -15.31
CA LEU A 147 -19.82 -5.64 -14.18
C LEU A 147 -21.32 -5.87 -14.39
N GLU A 148 -22.05 -4.85 -14.83
CA GLU A 148 -23.48 -4.95 -15.12
C GLU A 148 -23.75 -5.93 -16.28
N ALA A 149 -22.91 -5.92 -17.31
CA ALA A 149 -23.04 -6.85 -18.43
C ALA A 149 -22.76 -8.31 -18.02
N VAL A 150 -21.76 -8.54 -17.17
CA VAL A 150 -21.43 -9.87 -16.63
C VAL A 150 -22.57 -10.38 -15.75
N VAL A 151 -23.09 -9.55 -14.83
CA VAL A 151 -24.22 -9.90 -13.99
C VAL A 151 -25.46 -10.20 -14.83
N GLY A 152 -25.77 -9.35 -15.81
CA GLY A 152 -26.94 -9.55 -16.67
C GLY A 152 -26.83 -10.78 -17.58
N ALA A 153 -25.63 -11.09 -18.08
CA ALA A 153 -25.39 -12.31 -18.84
C ALA A 153 -25.57 -13.55 -17.96
N ASP A 154 -25.09 -13.51 -16.71
CA ASP A 154 -25.25 -14.61 -15.75
C ASP A 154 -26.70 -14.80 -15.30
N GLU A 155 -27.45 -13.72 -15.06
CA GLU A 155 -28.88 -13.77 -14.72
C GLU A 155 -29.72 -14.44 -15.81
N ARG A 156 -29.29 -14.32 -17.07
CA ARG A 156 -29.92 -14.96 -18.23
C ARG A 156 -29.35 -16.34 -18.55
N ASN A 157 -28.44 -16.86 -17.73
CA ASN A 157 -27.69 -18.12 -17.95
C ASN A 157 -26.92 -18.15 -19.28
N LEU A 158 -26.45 -16.99 -19.76
CA LEU A 158 -25.66 -16.84 -20.99
C LEU A 158 -24.16 -16.81 -20.72
N LEU A 159 -23.74 -16.49 -19.48
CA LEU A 159 -22.34 -16.43 -19.10
C LEU A 159 -21.74 -17.84 -18.97
N GLN A 160 -20.90 -18.22 -19.94
CA GLN A 160 -20.19 -19.51 -19.96
C GLN A 160 -18.69 -19.27 -20.25
N PRO A 161 -17.94 -18.75 -19.27
CA PRO A 161 -16.50 -18.55 -19.39
C PRO A 161 -15.81 -19.89 -19.64
N ALA A 162 -14.68 -19.85 -20.34
CA ALA A 162 -13.92 -21.05 -20.69
C ALA A 162 -12.43 -20.73 -20.74
N MET A 163 -11.60 -21.76 -20.72
CA MET A 163 -10.15 -21.59 -20.94
C MET A 163 -9.89 -21.11 -22.38
N LEU A 164 -8.82 -20.32 -22.58
CA LEU A 164 -8.41 -19.87 -23.92
C LEU A 164 -8.12 -21.04 -24.90
N SER A 165 -7.82 -22.23 -24.38
CA SER A 165 -7.59 -23.44 -25.16
C SER A 165 -8.88 -24.17 -25.59
N ASP A 166 -10.05 -23.70 -25.18
CA ASP A 166 -11.32 -24.33 -25.54
C ASP A 166 -11.52 -24.29 -27.08
N PRO A 167 -11.80 -25.44 -27.74
CA PRO A 167 -11.98 -25.49 -29.18
C PRO A 167 -13.18 -24.67 -29.67
N GLU A 168 -14.22 -24.49 -28.86
CA GLU A 168 -15.37 -23.65 -29.19
C GLU A 168 -15.10 -22.15 -28.95
N GLY A 169 -13.98 -21.82 -28.30
CA GLY A 169 -13.62 -20.48 -27.90
C GLY A 169 -14.27 -20.04 -26.58
N ILE A 170 -14.10 -18.78 -26.25
CA ILE A 170 -14.61 -18.19 -25.02
C ILE A 170 -15.95 -17.50 -25.28
N CYS A 171 -16.79 -17.34 -24.25
CA CYS A 171 -17.95 -16.46 -24.38
C CYS A 171 -17.49 -15.00 -24.45
N VAL A 172 -18.08 -14.22 -25.37
CA VAL A 172 -17.79 -12.81 -25.59
C VAL A 172 -19.09 -12.02 -25.43
N ILE A 173 -19.09 -11.10 -24.48
CA ILE A 173 -20.20 -10.19 -24.20
C ILE A 173 -20.01 -8.94 -25.06
N ARG A 174 -20.96 -8.67 -25.96
CA ARG A 174 -20.99 -7.43 -26.75
C ARG A 174 -21.96 -6.45 -26.12
N ILE A 175 -21.49 -5.26 -25.82
CA ILE A 175 -22.24 -4.21 -25.13
C ILE A 175 -22.49 -3.06 -26.10
N GLN A 176 -23.77 -2.77 -26.36
CA GLN A 176 -24.22 -1.65 -27.18
C GLN A 176 -24.64 -0.50 -26.28
N CYS A 177 -23.93 0.62 -26.35
CA CYS A 177 -24.09 1.76 -25.44
C CYS A 177 -25.12 2.80 -25.91
N GLU A 178 -25.62 2.72 -27.15
CA GLU A 178 -26.60 3.69 -27.68
C GLU A 178 -28.00 3.53 -27.09
N ALA A 179 -28.29 2.37 -26.47
CA ALA A 179 -29.56 2.10 -25.80
C ALA A 179 -29.48 2.40 -24.30
N ASP A 180 -30.60 2.88 -23.72
CA ASP A 180 -30.78 3.02 -22.28
C ASP A 180 -31.96 2.13 -21.83
N PRO A 181 -31.72 1.01 -21.10
CA PRO A 181 -30.43 0.50 -20.66
C PRO A 181 -29.59 -0.11 -21.80
N PRO A 182 -28.26 -0.25 -21.63
CA PRO A 182 -27.38 -0.84 -22.64
C PRO A 182 -27.82 -2.27 -22.98
N VAL A 183 -27.80 -2.58 -24.28
CA VAL A 183 -28.17 -3.91 -24.79
C VAL A 183 -26.93 -4.78 -24.81
N MET A 184 -27.04 -5.99 -24.26
CA MET A 184 -25.97 -6.98 -24.26
C MET A 184 -26.36 -8.20 -25.09
N THR A 185 -25.41 -8.73 -25.85
CA THR A 185 -25.50 -10.03 -26.52
C THR A 185 -24.28 -10.88 -26.16
N VAL A 186 -24.43 -12.21 -26.17
CA VAL A 186 -23.34 -13.13 -25.86
C VAL A 186 -23.18 -14.10 -27.02
N MET A 187 -21.94 -14.30 -27.46
CA MET A 187 -21.57 -15.26 -28.50
C MET A 187 -20.26 -15.96 -28.16
N ARG A 188 -19.92 -17.04 -28.86
CA ARG A 188 -18.60 -17.66 -28.73
C ARG A 188 -17.64 -17.16 -29.80
N GLU A 189 -16.44 -16.76 -29.39
CA GLU A 189 -15.36 -16.36 -30.29
C GLU A 189 -14.07 -17.06 -29.87
N ARG A 190 -13.25 -17.47 -30.85
CA ARG A 190 -11.89 -17.93 -30.58
C ARG A 190 -10.96 -16.73 -30.56
N TRP A 191 -10.37 -16.46 -29.41
CA TRP A 191 -9.37 -15.42 -29.25
C TRP A 191 -8.00 -16.07 -29.11
N THR A 192 -7.07 -15.69 -29.98
CA THR A 192 -5.68 -16.18 -29.93
C THR A 192 -4.78 -15.11 -29.34
N PRO A 193 -3.80 -15.47 -28.50
CA PRO A 193 -2.76 -14.55 -28.09
C PRO A 193 -2.12 -13.91 -29.32
N GLU A 194 -2.06 -12.58 -29.35
CA GLU A 194 -1.24 -11.87 -30.34
C GLU A 194 0.23 -12.10 -29.98
N GLU A 195 1.08 -12.35 -30.99
CA GLU A 195 2.51 -12.43 -30.73
C GLU A 195 2.98 -11.05 -30.27
N ALA A 196 3.59 -11.01 -29.08
CA ALA A 196 4.22 -9.80 -28.60
C ALA A 196 5.24 -9.33 -29.64
N PRO A 197 5.27 -8.03 -29.98
CA PRO A 197 6.23 -7.51 -30.94
C PRO A 197 7.64 -7.90 -30.52
N VAL A 198 8.39 -8.49 -31.43
CA VAL A 198 9.78 -8.88 -31.18
C VAL A 198 10.56 -7.63 -30.82
N ALA A 199 11.23 -7.65 -29.66
CA ALA A 199 12.06 -6.54 -29.23
C ALA A 199 13.10 -6.22 -30.31
N VAL A 200 13.22 -4.93 -30.67
CA VAL A 200 14.23 -4.49 -31.63
C VAL A 200 15.60 -4.72 -31.01
N PRO A 201 16.50 -5.48 -31.67
CA PRO A 201 17.85 -5.73 -31.14
C PRO A 201 18.58 -4.42 -30.86
N LEU A 202 19.24 -4.35 -29.71
CA LEU A 202 20.10 -3.21 -29.39
C LEU A 202 21.35 -3.26 -30.26
N VAL A 203 21.52 -2.26 -31.13
CA VAL A 203 22.77 -2.05 -31.87
C VAL A 203 23.81 -1.54 -30.87
N THR A 204 24.57 -2.44 -30.28
CA THR A 204 25.74 -2.07 -29.48
C THR A 204 26.95 -1.92 -30.40
N THR A 205 27.68 -0.82 -30.28
CA THR A 205 28.93 -0.61 -31.01
C THR A 205 30.02 -1.51 -30.41
N GLY A 206 30.21 -2.69 -31.02
CA GLY A 206 30.94 -3.85 -30.45
C GLY A 206 32.44 -3.71 -30.15
N GLY A 207 33.07 -2.55 -30.36
CA GLY A 207 34.54 -2.46 -30.33
C GLY A 207 35.23 -2.68 -28.98
N ASP A 208 34.53 -2.47 -27.85
CA ASP A 208 35.14 -2.52 -26.50
C ASP A 208 34.91 -3.85 -25.77
N LEU A 209 33.94 -4.66 -26.21
CA LEU A 209 33.55 -5.88 -25.51
C LEU A 209 34.43 -7.08 -25.85
N ASP A 210 34.96 -7.15 -27.08
CA ASP A 210 35.76 -8.29 -27.57
C ASP A 210 37.01 -8.62 -26.73
N ARG A 211 37.50 -7.66 -25.94
CA ARG A 211 38.74 -7.78 -25.16
C ARG A 211 38.53 -8.25 -23.72
N LEU A 212 37.28 -8.45 -23.29
CA LEU A 212 37.01 -8.85 -21.91
C LEU A 212 37.38 -10.34 -21.67
N PRO A 213 37.94 -10.68 -20.50
CA PRO A 213 38.34 -12.05 -20.20
C PRO A 213 37.13 -12.99 -20.08
N ARG A 214 37.36 -14.28 -20.30
CA ARG A 214 36.36 -15.33 -20.14
C ARG A 214 36.43 -15.92 -18.74
N LEU A 215 35.30 -15.89 -18.05
CA LEU A 215 35.13 -16.44 -16.72
C LEU A 215 34.53 -17.84 -16.84
N LYS A 216 34.91 -18.75 -15.93
CA LYS A 216 34.35 -20.10 -15.84
C LYS A 216 33.12 -20.14 -14.92
N THR A 217 32.32 -19.08 -14.93
CA THR A 217 31.16 -18.89 -14.07
C THR A 217 29.86 -18.95 -14.87
N THR A 218 28.76 -19.20 -14.18
CA THR A 218 27.40 -19.03 -14.70
C THR A 218 26.77 -17.87 -13.92
N TRP A 219 26.21 -16.91 -14.64
CA TRP A 219 25.52 -15.77 -14.02
C TRP A 219 24.02 -15.87 -14.28
N LEU A 220 23.26 -15.29 -13.35
CA LEU A 220 21.81 -15.18 -13.39
C LEU A 220 21.47 -13.71 -13.54
N ALA A 221 20.60 -13.35 -14.48
CA ALA A 221 20.17 -11.98 -14.71
C ALA A 221 18.64 -11.90 -14.77
N GLY A 222 18.06 -10.94 -14.06
CA GLY A 222 16.61 -10.74 -14.02
C GLY A 222 16.20 -9.29 -13.93
N LEU A 223 14.90 -9.04 -14.14
CA LEU A 223 14.26 -7.74 -13.96
C LEU A 223 13.03 -7.86 -13.04
N PRO A 224 13.18 -8.45 -11.84
CA PRO A 224 12.07 -8.56 -10.91
C PRO A 224 11.45 -7.19 -10.60
N SER A 225 10.14 -7.18 -10.43
CA SER A 225 9.40 -5.97 -10.03
C SER A 225 9.86 -5.50 -8.65
N PHE A 226 10.09 -4.20 -8.53
CA PHE A 226 10.50 -3.56 -7.29
C PHE A 226 9.34 -2.71 -6.76
N PRO A 227 8.89 -2.90 -5.50
CA PRO A 227 7.69 -2.24 -4.96
C PRO A 227 7.87 -0.74 -4.64
N GLY A 228 8.83 -0.08 -5.28
CA GLY A 228 9.08 1.35 -5.12
C GLY A 228 8.58 2.15 -6.31
N GLY A 229 8.23 3.42 -6.05
CA GLY A 229 8.03 4.45 -7.07
C GLY A 229 8.87 5.68 -6.75
N ILE A 230 8.99 6.58 -7.74
CA ILE A 230 9.47 7.94 -7.49
C ILE A 230 8.23 8.82 -7.38
N GLU A 231 8.19 9.71 -6.37
CA GLU A 231 7.06 10.62 -6.19
C GLU A 231 6.83 11.45 -7.46
N GLY A 232 5.62 11.39 -8.01
CA GLY A 232 5.24 12.07 -9.26
C GLY A 232 5.64 11.33 -10.55
N ASP A 233 6.21 10.14 -10.47
CA ASP A 233 6.52 9.28 -11.62
C ASP A 233 5.75 7.96 -11.51
N GLU A 234 4.79 7.76 -12.42
CA GLU A 234 3.91 6.59 -12.41
C GLU A 234 4.57 5.34 -13.01
N ARG A 235 5.78 5.45 -13.57
CA ARG A 235 6.48 4.31 -14.15
C ARG A 235 6.85 3.30 -13.07
N ALA A 236 6.57 2.03 -13.33
CA ALA A 236 6.98 0.94 -12.46
C ALA A 236 8.51 0.81 -12.46
N MET A 237 9.09 0.56 -11.28
CA MET A 237 10.50 0.22 -11.18
C MET A 237 10.70 -1.30 -11.22
N GLN A 238 11.74 -1.71 -11.91
CA GLN A 238 12.30 -3.05 -11.86
C GLN A 238 13.72 -2.96 -11.31
N MET A 239 14.24 -4.06 -10.78
CA MET A 239 15.63 -4.14 -10.35
C MET A 239 16.39 -4.99 -11.36
N LEU A 240 17.37 -4.43 -12.08
CA LEU A 240 18.35 -5.27 -12.75
C LEU A 240 19.19 -5.95 -11.66
N LEU A 241 18.99 -7.26 -11.53
CA LEU A 241 19.71 -8.09 -10.58
C LEU A 241 20.58 -9.08 -11.34
N VAL A 242 21.89 -9.01 -11.12
CA VAL A 242 22.87 -9.95 -11.69
C VAL A 242 23.60 -10.65 -10.55
N VAL A 243 23.57 -11.97 -10.56
CA VAL A 243 24.07 -12.82 -9.46
C VAL A 243 24.97 -13.90 -10.03
N ASP A 244 26.09 -14.17 -9.35
CA ASP A 244 26.91 -15.35 -9.67
C ASP A 244 26.23 -16.61 -9.09
N ASP A 245 26.02 -17.62 -9.94
CA ASP A 245 25.31 -18.81 -9.53
C ASP A 245 26.11 -19.69 -8.55
N ALA A 246 27.44 -19.65 -8.57
CA ALA A 246 28.24 -20.55 -7.74
C ALA A 246 28.27 -20.12 -6.26
N ASP A 247 28.37 -18.82 -5.99
CA ASP A 247 28.56 -18.27 -4.64
C ASP A 247 27.41 -17.37 -4.16
N ASN A 248 26.34 -17.28 -4.94
CA ASN A 248 25.14 -16.46 -4.69
C ASN A 248 25.42 -14.96 -4.58
N SER A 249 26.59 -14.50 -5.05
CA SER A 249 26.94 -13.11 -4.85
C SER A 249 26.30 -12.17 -5.86
N ILE A 250 25.77 -11.07 -5.33
CA ILE A 250 25.20 -10.01 -6.16
C ILE A 250 26.35 -9.25 -6.84
N LEU A 251 26.42 -9.39 -8.15
CA LEU A 251 27.38 -8.69 -9.01
C LEU A 251 26.87 -7.30 -9.35
N GLN A 252 25.56 -7.17 -9.57
CA GLN A 252 24.88 -5.91 -9.88
C GLN A 252 23.47 -5.93 -9.29
N GLY A 253 23.09 -4.82 -8.65
CA GLY A 253 21.72 -4.53 -8.26
C GLY A 253 21.45 -3.06 -8.59
N ARG A 254 20.67 -2.78 -9.63
CA ARG A 254 20.38 -1.39 -10.03
C ARG A 254 18.91 -1.21 -10.40
N PRO A 255 18.20 -0.23 -9.82
CA PRO A 255 16.85 0.09 -10.24
C PRO A 255 16.87 0.63 -11.67
N VAL A 256 15.89 0.20 -12.46
CA VAL A 256 15.61 0.63 -13.83
C VAL A 256 14.11 0.82 -13.98
N PHE A 257 13.67 1.69 -14.87
CA PHE A 257 12.23 1.81 -15.14
C PHE A 257 11.76 0.66 -16.04
N SER A 258 10.54 0.21 -15.79
CA SER A 258 9.88 -0.77 -16.63
C SER A 258 9.74 -0.25 -18.05
N GLY A 259 10.05 -1.10 -19.03
CA GLY A 259 10.10 -0.73 -20.44
C GLY A 259 11.43 -0.10 -20.90
N GLU A 260 12.29 0.39 -20.00
CA GLU A 260 13.61 0.92 -20.35
C GLU A 260 14.67 -0.18 -20.46
N LEU A 261 14.44 -1.13 -21.37
CA LEU A 261 15.33 -2.28 -21.59
C LEU A 261 16.76 -1.89 -21.95
N ARG A 262 16.94 -0.72 -22.57
CA ARG A 262 18.26 -0.20 -22.92
C ARG A 262 19.09 0.10 -21.68
N ASP A 263 18.51 0.72 -20.67
CA ASP A 263 19.21 1.06 -19.44
C ASP A 263 19.59 -0.22 -18.68
N ALA A 264 18.71 -1.21 -18.65
CA ALA A 264 19.02 -2.54 -18.13
C ALA A 264 20.17 -3.23 -18.90
N ALA A 265 20.13 -3.20 -20.23
CA ALA A 265 21.18 -3.74 -21.10
C ALA A 265 22.53 -3.05 -20.86
N ASP A 266 22.53 -1.71 -20.81
CA ASP A 266 23.73 -0.92 -20.56
C ASP A 266 24.32 -1.24 -19.17
N CYS A 267 23.48 -1.35 -18.13
CA CYS A 267 23.92 -1.74 -16.79
C CYS A 267 24.48 -3.17 -16.73
N LEU A 268 23.92 -4.11 -17.50
CA LEU A 268 24.47 -5.45 -17.64
C LEU A 268 25.84 -5.42 -18.34
N VAL A 269 25.99 -4.60 -19.37
CA VAL A 269 27.29 -4.38 -20.04
C VAL A 269 28.32 -3.76 -19.07
N GLU A 270 27.91 -2.80 -18.25
CA GLU A 270 28.74 -2.24 -17.18
C GLU A 270 29.20 -3.29 -16.17
N THR A 271 28.34 -4.28 -15.89
CA THR A 271 28.67 -5.42 -15.02
C THR A 271 29.84 -6.21 -15.60
N PHE A 272 29.82 -6.55 -16.90
CA PHE A 272 30.95 -7.24 -17.56
C PHE A 272 32.26 -6.42 -17.53
N ARG A 273 32.15 -5.10 -17.51
CA ARG A 273 33.30 -4.18 -17.38
C ARG A 273 33.84 -4.07 -15.95
N GLY A 274 33.22 -4.74 -14.98
CA GLY A 274 33.61 -4.70 -13.57
C GLY A 274 33.17 -3.43 -12.84
N LYS A 275 32.11 -2.75 -13.32
CA LYS A 275 31.53 -1.58 -12.62
C LYS A 275 30.46 -1.98 -11.57
N GLY A 276 30.25 -3.26 -11.35
CA GLY A 276 29.33 -3.77 -10.33
C GLY A 276 29.92 -3.82 -8.91
N LEU A 277 29.14 -4.34 -7.98
CA LEU A 277 29.45 -4.37 -6.53
C LEU A 277 30.75 -5.13 -6.24
N LYS A 278 30.92 -6.32 -6.82
CA LYS A 278 32.14 -7.14 -6.68
C LYS A 278 33.26 -6.79 -7.66
N ARG A 279 33.03 -5.85 -8.58
CA ARG A 279 34.00 -5.43 -9.62
C ARG A 279 34.62 -6.57 -10.44
N VAL A 280 33.91 -7.69 -10.59
CA VAL A 280 34.35 -8.81 -11.42
C VAL A 280 34.29 -8.39 -12.89
N LYS A 281 35.43 -8.43 -13.58
CA LYS A 281 35.54 -8.04 -14.99
C LYS A 281 35.63 -9.28 -15.87
N GLY A 282 34.79 -9.39 -16.88
CA GLY A 282 34.77 -10.49 -17.83
C GLY A 282 33.37 -10.94 -18.22
N PHE A 283 33.32 -11.87 -19.16
CA PHE A 283 32.10 -12.55 -19.57
C PHE A 283 31.96 -13.89 -18.83
N PRO A 284 30.77 -14.21 -18.28
CA PRO A 284 30.51 -15.56 -17.81
C PRO A 284 30.51 -16.54 -18.98
N ARG A 285 30.69 -17.83 -18.68
CA ARG A 285 30.53 -18.91 -19.67
C ARG A 285 29.08 -19.04 -20.10
N GLU A 286 28.16 -18.84 -19.16
CA GLU A 286 26.72 -18.97 -19.35
C GLU A 286 25.98 -17.87 -18.60
N LEU A 287 24.91 -17.36 -19.20
CA LEU A 287 24.06 -16.34 -18.62
C LEU A 287 22.61 -16.80 -18.75
N LEU A 288 21.96 -17.00 -17.60
CA LEU A 288 20.55 -17.38 -17.51
C LEU A 288 19.70 -16.13 -17.24
N PHE A 289 18.65 -15.93 -18.03
CA PHE A 289 17.77 -14.77 -17.94
C PHE A 289 16.39 -15.16 -17.43
N SER A 290 15.86 -14.44 -16.42
CA SER A 290 14.44 -14.53 -16.01
C SER A 290 13.51 -13.58 -16.76
N SER A 291 14.06 -12.54 -17.40
CA SER A 291 13.32 -11.65 -18.32
C SER A 291 13.53 -12.09 -19.77
N ARG A 292 12.44 -12.40 -20.47
CA ARG A 292 12.46 -12.77 -21.90
C ARG A 292 12.89 -11.58 -22.75
N LYS A 293 12.42 -10.38 -22.41
CA LYS A 293 12.78 -9.14 -23.10
C LYS A 293 14.28 -8.85 -23.02
N LEU A 294 14.87 -8.95 -21.82
CA LEU A 294 16.30 -8.76 -21.65
C LEU A 294 17.12 -9.85 -22.37
N PHE A 295 16.66 -11.10 -22.33
CA PHE A 295 17.27 -12.20 -23.10
C PHE A 295 17.27 -11.91 -24.61
N GLN A 296 16.11 -11.60 -25.19
CA GLN A 296 15.98 -11.31 -26.63
C GLN A 296 16.87 -10.12 -27.05
N THR A 297 16.96 -9.12 -26.17
CA THR A 297 17.79 -7.93 -26.38
C THR A 297 19.29 -8.26 -26.36
N MET A 298 19.73 -9.11 -25.43
CA MET A 298 21.15 -9.32 -25.15
C MET A 298 21.76 -10.55 -25.83
N ALA A 299 20.98 -11.60 -26.11
CA ALA A 299 21.49 -12.86 -26.67
C ALA A 299 22.20 -12.64 -28.01
N GLY A 300 21.59 -11.86 -28.92
CA GLY A 300 22.19 -11.54 -30.23
C GLY A 300 23.53 -10.78 -30.14
N VAL A 301 23.80 -10.11 -29.03
CA VAL A 301 25.08 -9.42 -28.76
C VAL A 301 26.08 -10.34 -28.07
N LEU A 302 25.63 -11.15 -27.11
CA LEU A 302 26.50 -11.94 -26.23
C LEU A 302 26.90 -13.31 -26.80
N GLU A 303 26.04 -13.94 -27.61
CA GLU A 303 26.33 -15.24 -28.23
C GLU A 303 27.46 -15.20 -29.26
N PRO A 304 27.58 -14.19 -30.15
CA PRO A 304 28.76 -14.01 -31.02
C PRO A 304 30.03 -13.79 -30.20
N LEU A 305 29.88 -13.16 -29.03
CA LEU A 305 30.92 -13.07 -28.03
C LEU A 305 31.02 -14.37 -27.23
N GLY A 306 30.62 -15.56 -27.69
CA GLY A 306 30.90 -16.83 -27.01
C GLY A 306 30.29 -17.02 -25.60
N VAL A 307 29.32 -16.21 -25.19
CA VAL A 307 28.53 -16.43 -23.96
C VAL A 307 27.33 -17.29 -24.32
N ARG A 308 27.07 -18.37 -23.58
CA ARG A 308 25.85 -19.14 -23.76
C ARG A 308 24.69 -18.42 -23.07
N CYS A 309 23.72 -17.93 -23.83
CA CYS A 309 22.54 -17.28 -23.28
C CYS A 309 21.36 -18.26 -23.24
N ARG A 310 20.61 -18.28 -22.14
CA ARG A 310 19.36 -19.07 -22.04
C ARG A 310 18.29 -18.30 -21.30
N TYR A 311 17.06 -18.40 -21.78
CA TYR A 311 15.89 -17.92 -21.08
C TYR A 311 15.30 -19.01 -20.17
N VAL A 312 14.94 -18.64 -18.94
CA VAL A 312 14.28 -19.51 -17.96
C VAL A 312 13.15 -18.71 -17.29
N GLY A 313 11.89 -19.13 -17.44
CA GLY A 313 10.71 -18.36 -16.98
C GLY A 313 10.57 -18.15 -15.47
N GLY A 314 11.51 -18.66 -14.68
CA GLY A 314 11.64 -18.37 -13.27
C GLY A 314 12.99 -18.87 -12.77
N ILE A 315 13.72 -18.02 -12.05
CA ILE A 315 14.99 -18.38 -11.42
C ILE A 315 14.77 -18.30 -9.90
N PRO A 316 14.53 -19.43 -9.19
CA PRO A 316 14.17 -19.43 -7.77
C PRO A 316 15.12 -18.63 -6.89
N LYS A 317 16.42 -18.63 -7.21
CA LYS A 317 17.44 -17.85 -6.50
C LYS A 317 17.23 -16.34 -6.62
N LEU A 318 16.88 -15.83 -7.81
CA LEU A 318 16.58 -14.41 -7.98
C LEU A 318 15.29 -14.03 -7.24
N GLN A 319 14.29 -14.93 -7.25
CA GLN A 319 13.04 -14.73 -6.53
C GLN A 319 13.25 -14.70 -5.00
N ALA A 320 14.09 -15.59 -4.46
CA ALA A 320 14.44 -15.62 -3.04
C ALA A 320 15.16 -14.34 -2.60
N LEU A 321 16.19 -13.92 -3.34
CA LEU A 321 16.89 -12.66 -3.07
C LEU A 321 15.92 -11.46 -3.11
N MET A 322 14.97 -11.45 -4.04
CA MET A 322 13.98 -10.39 -4.09
C MET A 322 12.94 -10.44 -2.98
N ALA A 323 12.60 -11.62 -2.48
CA ALA A 323 11.77 -11.74 -1.29
C ALA A 323 12.49 -11.15 -0.07
N GLU A 324 13.79 -11.43 0.10
CA GLU A 324 14.62 -10.83 1.15
C GLU A 324 14.71 -9.30 1.03
N PHE A 325 14.97 -8.78 -0.18
CA PHE A 325 14.97 -7.34 -0.44
C PHE A 325 13.62 -6.69 -0.13
N ARG A 326 12.51 -7.35 -0.46
CA ARG A 326 11.17 -6.86 -0.13
C ARG A 326 10.90 -6.87 1.37
N GLY A 327 11.38 -7.86 2.10
CA GLY A 327 11.31 -7.87 3.57
C GLY A 327 12.04 -6.67 4.18
N LEU A 328 13.23 -6.33 3.65
CA LEU A 328 14.00 -5.16 4.10
C LEU A 328 13.37 -3.82 3.70
N ALA A 329 12.72 -3.75 2.54
CA ALA A 329 12.13 -2.52 2.01
C ALA A 329 10.69 -2.25 2.49
N GLY A 330 9.93 -3.30 2.80
CA GLY A 330 8.49 -3.25 3.03
C GLY A 330 8.04 -3.30 4.50
N GLY A 331 8.95 -3.51 5.46
CA GLY A 331 8.59 -3.65 6.87
C GLY A 331 9.25 -2.60 7.78
N PRO A 332 8.50 -1.81 8.56
CA PRO A 332 9.00 -1.31 9.83
C PRO A 332 9.30 -2.45 10.83
N ASP A 333 8.77 -3.68 10.63
CA ASP A 333 9.08 -4.86 11.45
C ASP A 333 10.55 -5.34 11.35
N ALA A 334 11.29 -4.94 10.32
CA ALA A 334 12.74 -5.15 10.29
C ALA A 334 13.49 -4.31 11.34
N LEU A 335 12.82 -3.38 12.04
CA LEU A 335 13.34 -2.71 13.25
C LEU A 335 12.88 -3.38 14.56
N PHE A 336 12.02 -4.40 14.49
CA PHE A 336 11.40 -5.04 15.66
C PHE A 336 11.74 -6.53 15.83
N GLU A 337 12.36 -7.18 14.85
CA GLU A 337 12.99 -8.50 15.02
C GLU A 337 14.53 -8.41 14.85
N GLU A 338 15.21 -7.82 15.85
CA GLU A 338 16.51 -8.33 16.22
C GLU A 338 16.33 -9.08 17.55
N ASP A 339 16.32 -10.41 17.48
CA ASP A 339 16.77 -11.30 18.56
C ASP A 339 18.29 -11.08 18.81
N GLY A 340 18.69 -9.82 18.97
CA GLY A 340 19.95 -9.47 19.59
C GLY A 340 19.81 -9.85 21.04
N GLU A 341 20.46 -10.95 21.43
CA GLU A 341 20.70 -11.31 22.83
C GLU A 341 20.87 -10.03 23.63
N ALA A 342 19.97 -9.80 24.59
CA ALA A 342 20.01 -8.64 25.45
C ALA A 342 21.40 -8.59 26.10
N VAL A 343 22.30 -7.80 25.53
CA VAL A 343 23.57 -7.49 26.16
C VAL A 343 23.16 -6.84 27.47
N ASP A 344 23.50 -7.50 28.57
CA ASP A 344 23.32 -7.02 29.94
C ASP A 344 24.20 -5.78 30.15
N SER A 345 23.83 -4.70 29.48
CA SER A 345 24.38 -3.38 29.70
C SER A 345 23.71 -2.89 30.97
N GLY A 346 24.43 -3.05 32.08
CA GLY A 346 23.97 -2.71 33.42
C GLY A 346 23.22 -1.39 33.48
N SER A 347 22.20 -1.35 34.34
CA SER A 347 21.28 -0.23 34.50
C SER A 347 21.96 1.03 35.05
N HIS A 348 22.62 1.76 34.17
CA HIS A 348 23.09 3.11 34.43
C HIS A 348 22.45 4.05 33.41
N ALA A 349 21.88 5.14 33.92
CA ALA A 349 21.43 6.22 33.06
C ALA A 349 22.61 6.68 32.18
N PRO A 350 22.40 6.92 30.87
CA PRO A 350 23.44 7.46 30.01
C PRO A 350 24.04 8.74 30.60
N ALA A 351 25.33 9.00 30.36
CA ALA A 351 25.95 10.25 30.74
C ALA A 351 25.22 11.45 30.08
N VAL A 352 25.25 12.63 30.70
CA VAL A 352 24.50 13.81 30.23
C VAL A 352 24.86 14.19 28.79
N ASP A 353 26.10 13.93 28.38
CA ASP A 353 26.66 14.18 27.05
C ASP A 353 26.61 12.96 26.09
N ASP A 354 26.11 11.81 26.54
CA ASP A 354 25.97 10.61 25.72
C ASP A 354 24.67 10.64 24.90
N LEU A 355 24.67 11.43 23.81
CA LEU A 355 23.53 11.54 22.90
C LEU A 355 23.07 10.18 22.34
N LYS A 356 24.01 9.24 22.13
CA LYS A 356 23.70 7.92 21.59
C LYS A 356 22.94 7.10 22.63
N GLY A 357 23.45 7.02 23.85
CA GLY A 357 22.79 6.33 24.96
C GLY A 357 21.42 6.91 25.28
N TRP A 358 21.24 8.24 25.21
CA TRP A 358 19.92 8.87 25.39
C TRP A 358 18.92 8.52 24.28
N LYS A 359 19.37 8.40 23.01
CA LYS A 359 18.50 7.94 21.92
C LYS A 359 18.07 6.49 22.11
N GLU A 360 18.98 5.61 22.51
CA GLU A 360 18.68 4.21 22.82
C GLU A 360 17.73 4.09 24.01
N ALA A 361 17.95 4.89 25.07
CA ALA A 361 17.04 4.97 26.22
C ALA A 361 15.64 5.46 25.81
N ASN A 362 15.53 6.48 24.96
CA ASN A 362 14.25 6.95 24.44
C ASN A 362 13.55 5.88 23.59
N GLN A 363 14.26 5.19 22.71
CA GLN A 363 13.69 4.09 21.92
C GLN A 363 13.20 2.93 22.79
N ARG A 364 13.92 2.60 23.86
CA ARG A 364 13.46 1.61 24.87
C ARG A 364 12.18 2.09 25.56
N LEU A 365 12.16 3.33 26.04
CA LEU A 365 10.98 3.91 26.69
C LEU A 365 9.77 3.91 25.73
N SER A 366 9.93 4.37 24.49
CA SER A 366 8.85 4.36 23.50
C SER A 366 8.31 2.96 23.25
N ARG A 367 9.16 1.93 23.15
CA ARG A 367 8.71 0.53 23.01
C ARG A 367 7.90 0.05 24.21
N CYS A 368 8.34 0.37 25.43
CA CYS A 368 7.58 0.05 26.64
C CYS A 368 6.21 0.72 26.65
N LEU A 369 6.17 2.02 26.37
CA LEU A 369 4.92 2.77 26.30
C LEU A 369 3.98 2.21 25.23
N MET A 370 4.47 1.87 24.03
CA MET A 370 3.66 1.24 22.99
C MET A 370 3.06 -0.09 23.45
N ARG A 371 3.86 -0.95 24.11
CA ARG A 371 3.39 -2.23 24.64
C ARG A 371 2.30 -2.05 25.69
N ASP A 372 2.48 -1.11 26.62
CA ASP A 372 1.52 -0.87 27.70
C ASP A 372 0.24 -0.21 27.17
N PHE A 373 0.36 0.67 26.17
CA PHE A 373 -0.79 1.24 25.45
C PHE A 373 -1.62 0.15 24.78
N ALA A 374 -0.97 -0.81 24.10
CA ALA A 374 -1.64 -1.94 23.47
C ALA A 374 -2.35 -2.84 24.50
N ALA A 375 -1.82 -2.94 25.73
CA ALA A 375 -2.40 -3.74 26.81
C ALA A 375 -3.54 -3.03 27.58
N ASP A 376 -3.65 -1.69 27.55
CA ASP A 376 -4.71 -0.96 28.26
C ASP A 376 -5.98 -0.80 27.40
N GLU A 377 -6.90 -1.77 27.54
CA GLU A 377 -8.22 -1.77 26.90
C GLU A 377 -9.04 -0.48 27.11
N ARG A 378 -8.77 0.32 28.15
CA ARG A 378 -9.52 1.56 28.40
C ARG A 378 -9.07 2.69 27.49
N LEU A 379 -7.77 2.77 27.23
CA LEU A 379 -7.14 3.75 26.36
C LEU A 379 -7.42 3.43 24.90
N SER A 380 -7.32 2.14 24.53
CA SER A 380 -7.62 1.64 23.19
C SER A 380 -9.11 1.44 22.92
N SER A 381 -10.00 1.59 23.92
CA SER A 381 -11.45 1.54 23.67
C SER A 381 -11.90 2.67 22.73
N PRO A 382 -12.92 2.45 21.87
CA PRO A 382 -13.47 3.49 21.00
C PRO A 382 -13.86 4.76 21.75
N ARG A 383 -14.34 4.62 23.00
CA ARG A 383 -14.69 5.76 23.85
C ARG A 383 -13.46 6.52 24.35
N GLY A 384 -12.36 5.83 24.65
CA GLY A 384 -11.10 6.43 25.06
C GLY A 384 -10.47 7.21 23.91
N ILE A 385 -10.39 6.57 22.74
CA ILE A 385 -9.92 7.16 21.49
C ILE A 385 -10.74 8.40 21.15
N LYS A 386 -12.08 8.27 21.05
CA LYS A 386 -12.99 9.39 20.75
C LYS A 386 -12.84 10.56 21.68
N ARG A 387 -12.52 10.30 22.94
CA ARG A 387 -12.35 11.36 23.91
C ARG A 387 -11.01 12.07 23.81
N TYR A 388 -9.95 11.34 23.48
CA TYR A 388 -8.59 11.88 23.43
C TYR A 388 -8.31 12.53 22.06
N PHE A 389 -8.61 11.81 20.98
CA PHE A 389 -8.36 12.24 19.60
C PHE A 389 -9.56 12.97 18.96
N ASN A 390 -10.67 13.09 19.68
CA ASN A 390 -11.95 13.65 19.18
C ASN A 390 -12.52 12.87 17.99
N ASP A 391 -12.14 11.59 17.85
CA ASP A 391 -12.50 10.70 16.75
C ASP A 391 -12.46 9.24 17.23
N ASP A 392 -13.37 8.37 16.80
CA ASP A 392 -13.39 6.95 17.23
C ASP A 392 -12.51 6.03 16.37
N ASP A 393 -11.89 6.55 15.32
CA ASP A 393 -11.07 5.79 14.38
C ASP A 393 -9.55 5.96 14.66
N LEU A 394 -9.02 5.37 15.75
CA LEU A 394 -7.60 5.49 16.11
C LEU A 394 -6.67 5.04 14.98
N ASP A 395 -7.01 3.91 14.36
CA ASP A 395 -6.18 3.27 13.37
C ASP A 395 -6.04 4.14 12.13
N HIS A 396 -7.09 4.88 11.73
CA HIS A 396 -6.99 5.90 10.69
C HIS A 396 -5.96 6.98 11.03
N TYR A 397 -5.94 7.49 12.27
CA TYR A 397 -4.94 8.50 12.66
C TYR A 397 -3.54 7.92 12.69
N LEU A 398 -3.38 6.69 13.20
CA LEU A 398 -2.09 6.03 13.24
C LEU A 398 -1.53 5.86 11.83
N GLN A 399 -2.31 5.32 10.90
CA GLN A 399 -1.92 5.14 9.48
C GLN A 399 -1.67 6.49 8.78
N LYS A 400 -2.60 7.45 8.90
CA LYS A 400 -2.48 8.77 8.25
C LYS A 400 -1.21 9.50 8.65
N HIS A 401 -0.77 9.33 9.89
CA HIS A 401 0.40 9.96 10.44
C HIS A 401 1.63 9.04 10.53
N GLU A 402 1.52 7.80 10.04
CA GLU A 402 2.57 6.79 10.10
C GLU A 402 3.82 7.25 9.34
N GLN A 403 3.61 7.80 8.13
CA GLN A 403 4.69 8.34 7.29
C GLN A 403 5.47 9.47 7.97
N GLN A 404 4.83 10.19 8.90
CA GLN A 404 5.45 11.27 9.66
C GLN A 404 6.23 10.76 10.89
N ARG A 405 6.16 9.45 11.19
CA ARG A 405 6.78 8.80 12.36
C ARG A 405 6.38 9.42 13.70
N VAL A 406 5.18 9.98 13.78
CA VAL A 406 4.65 10.63 15.00
C VAL A 406 3.82 9.68 15.88
N VAL A 407 3.52 8.47 15.41
CA VAL A 407 2.77 7.46 16.16
C VAL A 407 3.34 7.21 17.57
N PRO A 408 4.66 6.98 17.75
CA PRO A 408 5.23 6.82 19.10
C PRO A 408 5.03 8.04 20.00
N ALA A 409 5.02 9.24 19.42
CA ALA A 409 4.79 10.47 20.18
C ALA A 409 3.33 10.58 20.64
N TYR A 410 2.36 10.29 19.75
CA TYR A 410 0.94 10.29 20.11
C TYR A 410 0.60 9.25 21.19
N VAL A 411 1.17 8.05 21.09
CA VAL A 411 0.98 7.03 22.12
C VAL A 411 1.62 7.45 23.45
N SER A 412 2.81 8.04 23.40
CA SER A 412 3.47 8.59 24.60
C SER A 412 2.61 9.68 25.25
N TRP A 413 2.08 10.63 24.46
CA TRP A 413 1.18 11.66 24.97
C TRP A 413 -0.13 11.08 25.51
N ALA A 414 -0.72 10.09 24.85
CA ALA A 414 -1.92 9.44 25.35
C ALA A 414 -1.67 8.78 26.71
N ILE A 415 -0.54 8.10 26.90
CA ILE A 415 -0.18 7.50 28.19
C ILE A 415 0.06 8.56 29.27
N LEU A 416 0.71 9.67 28.91
CA LEU A 416 1.07 10.75 29.83
C LEU A 416 -0.14 11.61 30.22
N ASP A 417 -1.06 11.87 29.29
CA ASP A 417 -2.08 12.92 29.44
C ASP A 417 -3.52 12.39 29.58
N TYR A 418 -3.82 11.20 29.05
CA TYR A 418 -5.20 10.71 29.06
C TYR A 418 -5.68 10.43 30.48
N ARG A 419 -6.81 11.07 30.83
CA ARG A 419 -7.52 10.85 32.09
C ARG A 419 -8.99 10.50 31.82
N PRO A 420 -9.46 9.31 32.25
CA PRO A 420 -10.88 8.95 32.14
C PRO A 420 -11.82 9.93 32.86
N THR A 421 -11.36 10.62 33.89
CA THR A 421 -12.06 11.74 34.51
C THR A 421 -11.04 12.77 35.00
N ARG A 422 -11.44 14.00 35.28
CA ARG A 422 -10.51 15.05 35.76
C ARG A 422 -9.75 14.67 37.03
N THR A 423 -10.29 13.76 37.84
CA THR A 423 -9.69 13.30 39.11
C THR A 423 -8.99 11.95 38.98
N SER A 424 -9.08 11.29 37.83
CA SER A 424 -8.40 10.00 37.59
C SER A 424 -6.90 10.22 37.34
N LYS A 425 -6.09 9.24 37.78
CA LYS A 425 -4.68 9.16 37.39
C LYS A 425 -4.53 8.91 35.90
N THR A 426 -3.45 9.41 35.29
CA THR A 426 -3.06 9.04 33.92
C THR A 426 -2.58 7.59 33.88
N HIS A 427 -2.34 7.04 32.70
CA HIS A 427 -1.77 5.71 32.59
C HIS A 427 -0.33 5.68 33.14
N ALA A 428 0.50 6.68 32.79
CA ALA A 428 1.85 6.81 33.37
C ALA A 428 1.84 6.92 34.91
N GLU A 429 0.92 7.69 35.48
CA GLU A 429 0.78 7.82 36.95
C GLU A 429 0.37 6.50 37.62
N ARG A 430 -0.33 5.60 36.90
CA ARG A 430 -0.64 4.25 37.38
C ARG A 430 0.58 3.34 37.29
N MET A 431 1.26 3.31 36.15
CA MET A 431 2.50 2.55 35.95
C MET A 431 3.54 2.90 37.03
N LEU A 432 3.70 4.19 37.34
CA LEU A 432 4.60 4.64 38.41
C LEU A 432 4.15 4.20 39.80
N ALA A 433 2.85 4.10 40.05
CA ALA A 433 2.30 3.69 41.34
C ALA A 433 2.34 2.16 41.55
N GLU A 434 2.23 1.39 40.47
CA GLU A 434 2.27 -0.07 40.46
C GLU A 434 3.72 -0.61 40.40
N GLY A 435 4.69 0.28 40.13
CA GLY A 435 6.06 -0.07 39.80
C GLY A 435 6.17 -0.29 38.30
N LEU A 436 7.17 0.32 37.66
CA LEU A 436 7.42 0.09 36.24
C LEU A 436 7.73 -1.40 36.03
N PRO A 437 7.15 -2.07 35.01
CA PRO A 437 7.46 -3.47 34.74
C PRO A 437 8.97 -3.63 34.49
N GLU A 438 9.64 -4.55 35.20
CA GLU A 438 11.04 -4.93 34.92
C GLU A 438 11.17 -5.47 33.47
N PRO A 439 12.28 -5.21 32.74
CA PRO A 439 13.66 -5.12 33.22
C PRO A 439 14.28 -3.76 32.89
N MET A 440 14.16 -2.83 33.82
CA MET A 440 15.15 -1.76 33.92
C MET A 440 15.75 -1.96 35.29
N GLY A 441 17.02 -2.36 35.34
CA GLY A 441 17.71 -2.50 36.62
C GLY A 441 17.53 -1.23 37.45
N SER A 442 17.72 -1.35 38.75
CA SER A 442 17.42 -0.36 39.77
C SER A 442 18.27 0.93 39.68
N ALA A 443 18.17 1.68 38.58
CA ALA A 443 18.55 3.08 38.55
C ALA A 443 17.30 3.89 38.88
N PRO A 444 17.25 4.60 40.02
CA PRO A 444 16.19 5.58 40.23
C PRO A 444 16.32 6.64 39.13
N ILE A 445 15.36 6.68 38.22
CA ILE A 445 15.16 7.81 37.30
C ILE A 445 14.79 9.01 38.18
N ARG A 446 15.81 9.70 38.71
CA ARG A 446 15.68 11.05 39.24
C ARG A 446 15.81 12.02 38.07
N VAL A 447 14.85 12.00 37.17
CA VAL A 447 14.44 13.27 36.55
C VAL A 447 13.58 13.92 37.64
N PRO A 448 13.98 15.06 38.21
CA PRO A 448 13.10 15.78 39.13
C PRO A 448 11.81 16.03 38.35
N ARG A 449 10.73 15.38 38.79
CA ARG A 449 9.37 15.51 38.24
C ARG A 449 9.02 16.96 37.93
N ASP A 450 9.57 17.87 38.73
CA ASP A 450 9.38 19.31 38.64
C ASP A 450 10.07 19.95 37.42
N MET A 451 11.22 19.44 36.95
CA MET A 451 11.89 19.92 35.73
C MET A 451 11.13 19.53 34.45
N MET A 452 10.65 18.28 34.39
CA MET A 452 9.87 17.80 33.23
C MET A 452 8.52 18.53 33.14
N LEU A 453 7.86 18.77 34.28
CA LEU A 453 6.60 19.51 34.32
C LEU A 453 6.78 21.02 34.06
N HIS A 454 7.95 21.59 34.40
CA HIS A 454 8.28 23.00 34.12
C HIS A 454 8.55 23.24 32.62
N GLU A 455 9.34 22.38 31.96
CA GLU A 455 9.61 22.49 30.51
C GLU A 455 8.36 22.25 29.64
N LEU A 456 7.43 21.41 30.11
CA LEU A 456 6.15 21.18 29.43
C LEU A 456 5.08 22.25 29.72
N GLY A 457 5.38 23.26 30.55
CA GLY A 457 4.45 24.33 30.90
C GLY A 457 3.25 23.90 31.77
N LEU A 458 3.35 22.77 32.47
CA LEU A 458 2.25 22.14 33.22
C LEU A 458 2.23 22.49 34.72
N VAL A 459 3.19 23.28 35.21
CA VAL A 459 3.17 23.85 36.56
C VAL A 459 2.60 25.26 36.50
N ALA A 460 1.42 25.47 37.08
CA ALA A 460 0.88 26.81 37.27
C ALA A 460 1.74 27.56 38.31
N GLU A 461 2.51 28.56 37.88
CA GLU A 461 3.17 29.48 38.80
C GLU A 461 2.11 30.22 39.63
N ASN A 462 1.93 29.82 40.89
CA ASN A 462 1.26 30.63 41.89
C ASN A 462 2.18 31.83 42.22
N ARG A 463 2.13 32.89 41.40
CA ARG A 463 2.73 34.17 41.76
C ARG A 463 1.87 34.84 42.84
N PRO A 464 2.42 35.16 44.03
CA PRO A 464 1.74 36.06 44.94
C PRO A 464 1.65 37.44 44.29
N SER A 465 0.42 37.96 44.27
CA SER A 465 0.10 39.32 43.84
C SER A 465 0.94 40.32 44.64
N SER A 466 1.88 41.00 43.99
CA SER A 466 2.47 42.23 44.50
C SER A 466 2.24 43.35 43.50
N ARG A 467 1.68 44.43 44.04
CA ARG A 467 1.29 45.67 43.40
C ARG A 467 2.51 46.51 42.99
N ALA A 468 2.25 47.36 42.00
CA ALA A 468 2.94 48.59 41.61
C ALA A 468 4.24 48.40 40.81
N ASP A 469 4.16 48.58 39.49
CA ASP A 469 4.45 49.92 38.97
C ASP A 469 3.90 50.16 37.56
N GLN A 470 3.65 51.43 37.30
CA GLN A 470 2.99 52.01 36.14
C GLN A 470 3.82 51.82 34.86
N HIS A 471 3.20 51.43 33.75
CA HIS A 471 3.52 51.96 32.42
C HIS A 471 2.31 51.88 31.50
N GLN A 472 1.95 53.05 31.00
CA GLN A 472 0.83 53.37 30.13
C GLN A 472 1.22 53.06 28.68
N VAL A 473 0.55 52.10 28.04
CA VAL A 473 0.62 51.93 26.58
C VAL A 473 -0.81 51.82 26.04
N CYS A 474 -1.07 52.69 25.07
CA CYS A 474 -2.33 52.90 24.38
C CYS A 474 -2.60 51.75 23.40
N GLY A 475 -3.79 51.16 23.46
CA GLY A 475 -4.26 50.09 22.59
C GLY A 475 -5.80 50.10 22.47
N PRO A 476 -6.37 49.49 21.43
CA PRO A 476 -7.48 50.03 20.63
C PRO A 476 -8.87 49.99 21.29
N ALA A 477 -9.80 50.72 20.67
CA ALA A 477 -11.16 51.02 21.14
C ALA A 477 -11.93 49.79 21.68
N PRO A 478 -12.78 49.98 22.72
CA PRO A 478 -13.53 48.89 23.34
C PRO A 478 -14.55 48.32 22.35
N ILE A 479 -14.44 47.02 22.06
CA ILE A 479 -15.52 46.27 21.43
C ILE A 479 -16.63 46.15 22.49
N GLU A 480 -17.79 46.70 22.18
CA GLU A 480 -18.99 46.65 23.01
C GLU A 480 -19.37 45.17 23.26
N SER A 481 -19.11 44.69 24.48
CA SER A 481 -19.35 43.31 24.86
C SER A 481 -20.85 43.03 24.84
N VAL A 482 -21.30 42.22 23.88
CA VAL A 482 -22.65 41.67 23.87
C VAL A 482 -22.88 40.96 25.22
N PRO A 483 -23.91 41.36 26.01
CA PRO A 483 -24.12 40.77 27.32
C PRO A 483 -24.34 39.26 27.17
N VAL A 484 -23.44 38.49 27.77
CA VAL A 484 -23.52 37.02 27.81
C VAL A 484 -24.85 36.67 28.48
N LYS A 485 -25.80 36.13 27.70
CA LYS A 485 -27.07 35.65 28.25
C LYS A 485 -26.74 34.62 29.35
N PRO A 486 -27.32 34.77 30.57
CA PRO A 486 -27.03 33.86 31.66
C PRO A 486 -27.36 32.43 31.24
N ALA A 487 -26.40 31.53 31.40
CA ALA A 487 -26.53 30.13 31.01
C ALA A 487 -27.70 29.49 31.79
N VAL A 488 -28.77 29.14 31.08
CA VAL A 488 -29.93 28.47 31.67
C VAL A 488 -29.51 27.06 32.08
N SER A 489 -29.63 26.76 33.37
CA SER A 489 -29.35 25.41 33.89
C SER A 489 -30.17 24.36 33.12
N ARG A 490 -29.52 23.26 32.70
CA ARG A 490 -30.17 22.16 31.95
C ARG A 490 -31.44 21.60 32.60
N ASN A 491 -31.57 21.74 33.93
CA ASN A 491 -32.72 21.26 34.69
C ASN A 491 -33.71 22.38 35.08
N ALA A 492 -33.46 23.64 34.73
CA ALA A 492 -34.40 24.73 34.95
C ALA A 492 -35.65 24.58 34.06
N PRO A 493 -36.81 25.14 34.46
CA PRO A 493 -37.99 25.23 33.59
C PRO A 493 -37.63 25.92 32.27
N CYS A 494 -38.12 25.38 31.15
CA CYS A 494 -37.85 25.92 29.83
C CYS A 494 -38.51 27.30 29.67
N SER A 495 -37.78 28.28 29.17
CA SER A 495 -38.24 29.66 28.99
C SER A 495 -39.35 29.82 27.93
N CYS A 496 -39.65 28.78 27.14
CA CYS A 496 -40.79 28.78 26.21
C CYS A 496 -42.15 28.60 26.90
N GLY A 497 -42.20 28.44 28.24
CA GLY A 497 -43.44 28.31 29.00
C GLY A 497 -44.05 26.90 29.02
N SER A 498 -43.37 25.89 28.47
CA SER A 498 -43.89 24.51 28.41
C SER A 498 -43.96 23.78 29.76
N GLY A 499 -43.38 24.35 30.83
CA GLY A 499 -43.26 23.72 32.15
C GLY A 499 -42.26 22.54 32.21
N ARG A 500 -41.67 22.13 31.09
CA ARG A 500 -40.67 21.04 31.02
C ARG A 500 -39.26 21.55 31.32
N LYS A 501 -38.35 20.66 31.76
CA LYS A 501 -36.93 20.98 31.96
C LYS A 501 -36.28 21.36 30.62
N TYR A 502 -35.41 22.37 30.60
CA TYR A 502 -34.79 22.93 29.39
C TYR A 502 -34.18 21.86 28.46
N LYS A 503 -33.40 20.90 29.01
CA LYS A 503 -32.76 19.81 28.24
C LYS A 503 -33.74 18.87 27.51
N ASN A 504 -35.00 18.83 27.92
CA ASN A 504 -36.05 17.98 27.33
C ASN A 504 -37.02 18.79 26.43
N CYS A 505 -36.70 20.05 26.15
CA CYS A 505 -37.51 20.95 25.34
C CYS A 505 -36.59 21.70 24.36
N CYS A 506 -36.52 23.04 24.40
CA CYS A 506 -35.68 23.82 23.49
C CYS A 506 -34.20 23.45 23.55
N GLY A 507 -33.71 22.95 24.69
CA GLY A 507 -32.34 22.48 24.85
C GLY A 507 -32.03 21.12 24.25
N ARG A 508 -32.97 20.49 23.54
CA ARG A 508 -32.79 19.17 22.92
C ARG A 508 -32.10 19.26 21.54
N GLU A 509 -32.22 20.40 20.88
CA GLU A 509 -31.68 20.66 19.52
C GLU A 509 -30.53 21.67 19.51
N SER A 510 -30.16 22.22 20.67
CA SER A 510 -29.13 23.26 20.84
C SER A 510 -27.81 22.74 21.40
#